data_AF-A0A965UUQ4-F1
#
_entry.id   AF-A0A965UUQ4-F1
#
_cell.length_a   1.000
_cell.length_b   1.000
_cell.length_c   1.000
_cell.angle_alpha   90.00
_cell.angle_beta   90.00
_cell.angle_gamma   90.00
#
_symmetry.space_group_name_H-M   'P 1'
#
loop_
_entity.id
_entity.type
_entity.pdbx_description
1 polymer ?
#
loop_
_entity_poly.entity_id
_entity_poly.type
_entity_poly.pdbx_seq_one_letter_code
_entity_poly.pdbx_strand_id
1 'polypeptide(L)' 'MNTKGRNAAVDAFLAEVIEVCRKHGMSISHEDGWGAFEVRNFNEPDADWLKEATDKTEPPEVK' A
#
# COMPACT_ATOMS: atom_id res chain seq x y z
N MET A 1 11.31 14.67 -11.27
CA MET A 1 10.30 13.66 -10.89
C MET A 1 10.79 12.34 -11.45
N ASN A 2 11.16 11.38 -10.58
CA ASN A 2 11.74 10.10 -11.00
C ASN A 2 10.60 9.14 -11.37
N THR A 3 10.28 9.03 -12.66
CA THR A 3 9.32 8.07 -13.17
C THR A 3 10.01 6.71 -13.33
N LYS A 4 10.33 6.04 -12.22
CA LYS A 4 10.45 4.57 -12.26
C LYS A 4 9.04 4.05 -12.59
N GLY A 5 8.91 3.33 -13.70
CA GLY A 5 7.61 2.86 -14.20
C GLY A 5 6.82 2.19 -13.09
N ARG A 6 5.59 2.68 -12.84
CA ARG A 6 4.66 2.09 -11.89
C ARG A 6 4.41 0.63 -12.26
N ASN A 7 4.53 -0.26 -11.28
CA ASN A 7 4.27 -1.68 -11.46
C ASN A 7 2.76 -1.93 -11.35
N ALA A 8 2.12 -2.18 -12.48
CA ALA A 8 0.66 -2.32 -12.56
C ALA A 8 0.11 -3.44 -11.65
N ALA A 9 0.89 -4.49 -11.40
CA ALA A 9 0.49 -5.57 -10.51
C ALA A 9 0.49 -5.12 -9.04
N VAL A 10 1.49 -4.32 -8.64
CA VAL A 10 1.56 -3.72 -7.31
C VAL A 10 0.44 -2.69 -7.14
N ASP A 11 0.20 -1.85 -8.13
CA ASP A 11 -0.90 -0.86 -8.10
C ASP A 11 -2.27 -1.55 -7.94
N ALA A 12 -2.51 -2.65 -8.67
CA ALA A 12 -3.74 -3.43 -8.54
C ALA A 12 -3.87 -4.08 -7.16
N PHE A 13 -2.78 -4.66 -6.64
CA PHE A 13 -2.75 -5.22 -5.28
C PHE A 13 -3.07 -4.16 -4.22
N LEU A 14 -2.44 -2.99 -4.28
CA LEU A 14 -2.68 -1.91 -3.33
C LEU A 14 -4.12 -1.40 -3.42
N ALA A 15 -4.69 -1.31 -4.63
CA ALA A 15 -6.10 -0.95 -4.80
C ALA A 15 -7.04 -1.96 -4.11
N GLU A 16 -6.79 -3.26 -4.26
CA GLU A 16 -7.58 -4.30 -3.59
C GLU A 16 -7.45 -4.24 -2.06
N VAL A 17 -6.25 -3.98 -1.53
CA VAL A 17 -6.04 -3.81 -0.08
C VAL A 17 -6.84 -2.60 0.45
N ILE A 18 -6.89 -1.50 -0.30
CA ILE A 18 -7.68 -0.32 0.10
C ILE A 18 -9.18 -0.62 0.12
N GLU A 19 -9.68 -1.43 -0.80
CA GLU A 19 -11.08 -1.87 -0.76
C GLU A 19 -11.38 -2.75 0.46
N VAL A 20 -10.43 -3.59 0.89
CA VAL A 20 -10.53 -4.33 2.16
C VAL A 20 -10.57 -3.35 3.34
N CYS A 21 -9.69 -2.35 3.36
CA CYS A 21 -9.69 -1.29 4.37
C CYS A 21 -11.06 -0.58 4.48
N ARG A 22 -11.61 -0.15 3.34
CA ARG A 22 -12.94 0.49 3.27
C ARG A 22 -14.04 -0.43 3.78
N LYS A 23 -14.06 -1.69 3.33
CA LYS A 23 -15.05 -2.69 3.73
C LYS A 23 -15.10 -2.92 5.24
N HIS A 24 -13.94 -2.90 5.89
CA HIS A 24 -13.83 -3.17 7.33
C HIS A 24 -13.81 -1.91 8.20
N GLY A 25 -13.84 -0.71 7.60
CA GLY A 25 -13.78 0.56 8.33
C GLY A 25 -12.44 0.78 9.04
N MET A 26 -11.37 0.17 8.54
CA MET A 26 -10.03 0.21 9.13
C MET A 26 -9.00 0.63 8.08
N SER A 27 -7.96 1.36 8.48
CA SER A 27 -6.80 1.72 7.63
C SER A 27 -5.53 1.05 8.13
N ILE A 28 -4.65 0.68 7.21
CA ILE A 28 -3.23 0.42 7.47
C ILE A 28 -2.50 1.75 7.25
N SER A 29 -1.84 2.27 8.28
CA SER A 29 -1.15 3.57 8.25
C SER A 29 0.38 3.42 8.13
N HIS A 30 1.12 4.49 8.47
CA HIS A 30 2.57 4.49 8.60
C HIS A 30 3.05 3.54 9.71
N GLU A 31 4.36 3.28 9.69
CA GLU A 31 5.05 2.57 10.77
C GLU A 31 5.00 3.39 12.07
N ASP A 32 4.77 2.71 13.19
CA ASP A 32 4.91 3.26 14.53
C ASP A 32 6.41 3.48 14.86
N GLY A 33 6.68 3.95 16.08
CA GLY A 33 8.05 4.16 16.54
C GLY A 33 8.92 2.89 16.61
N TRP A 34 8.34 1.70 16.41
CA TRP A 34 8.98 0.39 16.51
C TRP A 34 9.06 -0.35 15.16
N GLY A 35 8.58 0.26 14.08
CA GLY A 35 8.59 -0.31 12.73
C GLY A 35 7.39 -1.20 12.39
N ALA A 36 6.33 -1.20 13.20
CA ALA A 36 5.10 -1.92 12.90
C ALA A 36 4.03 -0.98 12.31
N PHE A 37 3.20 -1.44 11.38
CA PHE A 37 2.12 -0.59 10.86
C PHE A 37 1.02 -0.34 11.89
N GLU A 38 0.57 0.91 12.01
CA GLU A 38 -0.59 1.24 12.82
C GLU A 38 -1.89 0.84 12.11
N VAL A 39 -2.83 0.24 12.85
CA VAL A 39 -4.21 0.00 12.39
C VAL A 39 -5.13 1.02 13.05
N ARG A 40 -5.80 1.84 12.24
CA ARG A 40 -6.65 2.95 12.71
C ARG A 40 -8.02 2.88 12.05
N ASN A 41 -8.95 3.73 12.48
CA ASN A 41 -10.22 3.90 11.76
C ASN A 41 -9.95 4.35 10.33
N PHE A 42 -10.77 3.84 9.38
CA PHE A 42 -10.59 4.18 7.98
C PHE A 42 -10.56 5.70 7.77
N ASN A 43 -9.55 6.15 7.04
CA ASN A 43 -9.39 7.52 6.59
C ASN A 43 -8.63 7.56 5.26
N GLU A 44 -8.96 8.54 4.43
CA GLU A 44 -8.35 8.71 3.09
C GLU A 44 -6.84 8.98 3.14
N PRO A 45 -6.29 9.77 4.08
CA PRO A 45 -4.84 10.00 4.15
C PRO A 45 -4.01 8.73 4.30
N ASP A 46 -4.43 7.79 5.16
CA ASP A 46 -3.74 6.51 5.32
C ASP A 46 -3.82 5.67 4.02
N ALA A 47 -4.97 5.71 3.32
CA ALA A 47 -5.13 5.02 2.05
C ALA A 47 -4.23 5.63 0.94
N ASP A 48 -4.09 6.96 0.92
CA ASP A 48 -3.20 7.63 -0.03
C ASP A 48 -1.73 7.33 0.25
N TRP A 49 -1.31 7.22 1.52
CA TRP A 49 0.02 6.73 1.85
C TRP A 49 0.25 5.29 1.41
N LEU A 50 -0.74 4.41 1.60
CA LEU A 50 -0.64 3.03 1.15
C LEU A 50 -0.46 2.92 -0.37
N LYS A 51 -1.12 3.78 -1.17
CA LYS A 51 -0.93 3.83 -2.64
C LYS A 51 0.49 4.21 -3.07
N GLU A 52 1.20 4.97 -2.23
CA GLU A 52 2.56 5.43 -2.50
C GLU A 52 3.62 4.50 -1.88
N ALA A 53 3.22 3.27 -1.50
CA ALA A 53 4.14 2.24 -1.04
C ALA A 53 5.24 1.99 -2.07
N THR A 54 6.48 1.86 -1.58
CA THR A 54 7.63 1.63 -2.46
C THR A 54 7.61 0.21 -2.99
N ASP A 55 7.60 0.05 -4.31
CA ASP A 55 7.78 -1.26 -4.94
C ASP A 55 9.20 -1.80 -4.68
N LYS A 56 9.26 -2.88 -3.90
CA LYS A 56 10.47 -3.67 -3.59
C LYS A 56 10.36 -5.11 -4.09
N THR A 57 9.36 -5.39 -4.94
CA THR A 57 9.19 -6.72 -5.52
C THR A 57 10.33 -7.00 -6.50
N GLU A 58 10.80 -8.25 -6.51
CA GLU A 58 11.73 -8.71 -7.54
C GLU A 58 10.95 -8.97 -8.84
N PRO A 59 11.57 -8.77 -10.02
CA PRO A 59 10.97 -9.21 -11.27
C PRO A 59 10.62 -10.69 -11.16
N PRO A 60 9.45 -11.13 -11.67
CA PRO A 60 9.13 -12.56 -11.65
C PRO A 60 10.25 -13.32 -12.38
N GLU A 61 10.82 -14.33 -11.71
CA GLU A 61 11.77 -15.25 -12.35
C GLU A 61 11.08 -15.85 -13.59
N VAL A 62 11.61 -15.53 -14.77
CA VAL A 62 11.18 -16.17 -16.00
C VAL A 62 11.70 -17.61 -15.95
N LYS A 63 10.80 -18.56 -15.67
CA LYS A 63 11.07 -19.99 -15.81
C LYS A 63 11.10 -20.41 -17.28
#